data_AF-A0A1E7QYR5-F1
#
_entry.id   AF-A0A1E7QYR5-F1
#
_cell.length_a   1.000
_cell.length_b   1.000
_cell.length_c   1.000
_cell.angle_alpha   90.00
_cell.angle_beta   90.00
_cell.angle_gamma   90.00
#
_symmetry.space_group_name_H-M   'P 1'
#
loop_
_entity.id
_entity.type
_entity.pdbx_description
1 polymer ?
#
loop_
_entity_poly.entity_id
_entity_poly.type
_entity_poly.pdbx_seq_one_letter_code
_entity_poly.pdbx_strand_id
1 'polypeptide(L)'
;MIEWISNRVTRIEYAFMEFPKLKWLSLFYFMIFCLSIVLYQPLLLALYNLNFLGQYVLQDLISKNVHWLIWGQLVVPIIIAFFSYTDVSEKHDEMHMKKYGNYPKWI
;
A
#
# COMPACT_ATOMS: atom_id res chain seq x y z
N MET A 1 12.47 12.13 21.19
CA MET A 1 12.18 11.67 19.79
C MET A 1 12.05 10.15 19.72
N ILE A 2 13.04 9.39 20.23
CA ILE A 2 13.00 7.92 20.30
C ILE A 2 11.81 7.42 21.14
N GLU A 3 11.55 8.05 22.29
CA GLU A 3 10.44 7.68 23.17
C GLU A 3 9.05 7.89 22.53
N TRP A 4 8.91 8.91 21.68
CA TRP A 4 7.69 9.15 20.91
C TRP A 4 7.44 8.05 19.87
N ILE A 5 8.48 7.62 19.16
CA ILE A 5 8.41 6.51 18.20
C ILE A 5 8.10 5.21 18.93
N SER A 6 8.79 4.93 20.03
CA SER A 6 8.56 3.74 20.86
C SER A 6 7.11 3.67 21.33
N ASN A 7 6.56 4.75 21.88
CA ASN A 7 5.16 4.79 22.31
C ASN A 7 4.17 4.53 21.18
N ARG A 8 4.46 5.02 19.96
CA ARG A 8 3.61 4.75 18.77
C ARG A 8 3.69 3.29 18.34
N VAL A 9 4.89 2.72 18.29
CA VAL A 9 5.09 1.30 17.95
C VAL A 9 4.38 0.40 18.95
N THR A 10 4.53 0.66 20.25
CA THR A 10 3.87 -0.10 21.31
C THR A 10 2.34 -0.04 21.20
N ARG A 11 1.77 1.12 20.83
CA ARG A 11 0.32 1.22 20.57
C ARG A 11 -0.14 0.38 19.36
N ILE A 12 0.67 0.34 18.29
CA ILE A 12 0.39 -0.51 17.12
C ILE A 12 0.45 -1.98 17.51
N GLU A 13 1.44 -2.37 18.33
CA GLU A 13 1.55 -3.73 18.85
C GLU A 13 0.33 -4.12 19.67
N TYR A 14 -0.16 -3.25 20.56
CA TYR A 14 -1.39 -3.50 21.30
C TYR A 14 -2.61 -3.67 20.39
N ALA A 15 -2.76 -2.81 19.37
CA ALA A 15 -3.85 -2.92 18.40
C ALA A 15 -3.78 -4.24 17.62
N PHE A 16 -2.58 -4.73 17.31
CA PHE A 16 -2.39 -6.02 16.62
C PHE A 16 -2.56 -7.23 17.54
N MET A 17 -2.16 -7.13 18.81
CA MET A 17 -2.47 -8.17 19.80
C MET A 17 -3.98 -8.30 20.01
N GLU A 18 -4.67 -7.16 20.01
CA GLU A 18 -6.11 -7.12 20.20
C GLU A 18 -6.88 -7.62 18.96
N PHE A 19 -6.47 -7.19 17.77
CA PHE A 19 -7.10 -7.55 16.51
C PHE A 19 -6.06 -8.18 15.56
N PRO A 20 -5.78 -9.49 15.67
CA PRO A 20 -4.73 -10.14 14.87
C PRO A 20 -4.99 -10.07 13.36
N LYS A 21 -6.26 -9.91 12.94
CA LYS A 21 -6.63 -9.70 11.53
C LYS A 21 -6.03 -8.42 10.95
N LEU A 22 -5.86 -7.34 11.74
CA LEU A 22 -5.20 -6.10 11.29
C LEU A 22 -3.73 -6.33 10.98
N LYS A 23 -3.06 -7.17 11.75
CA LYS A 23 -1.65 -7.51 11.52
C LYS A 23 -1.47 -8.17 10.16
N TRP A 24 -2.35 -9.12 9.81
CA TRP A 24 -2.30 -9.78 8.50
C TRP A 24 -2.63 -8.82 7.36
N LEU A 25 -3.59 -7.92 7.56
CA LEU A 25 -3.94 -6.90 6.58
C LEU A 25 -2.77 -5.91 6.36
N SER A 26 -2.13 -5.44 7.43
CA SER A 26 -0.98 -4.53 7.31
C SER A 26 0.22 -5.22 6.67
N LEU A 27 0.47 -6.50 6.99
CA LEU A 27 1.52 -7.29 6.35
C LEU A 27 1.25 -7.48 4.86
N PHE A 28 0.00 -7.77 4.49
CA PHE A 28 -0.41 -7.89 3.09
C PHE A 28 -0.14 -6.60 2.32
N TYR A 29 -0.54 -5.45 2.86
CA TYR A 29 -0.26 -4.15 2.23
C TYR A 29 1.23 -3.83 2.19
N PHE A 30 1.99 -4.18 3.22
CA PHE A 30 3.45 -4.03 3.20
C PHE A 30 4.09 -4.87 2.09
N MET A 31 3.62 -6.11 1.88
CA MET A 31 4.07 -6.92 0.75
C MET A 31 3.72 -6.27 -0.59
N ILE A 32 2.50 -5.75 -0.76
CA ILE A 32 2.11 -5.02 -1.99
C ILE A 32 3.01 -3.80 -2.21
N PHE A 33 3.30 -3.04 -1.16
CA PHE A 33 4.21 -1.90 -1.23
C PHE A 33 5.60 -2.33 -1.73
N CYS A 34 6.20 -3.35 -1.12
CA CYS A 34 7.50 -3.90 -1.55
C CYS A 34 7.45 -4.42 -2.99
N LEU A 35 6.42 -5.18 -3.34
CA LEU A 35 6.23 -5.70 -4.70
C LEU A 35 6.06 -4.58 -5.70
N SER A 36 5.35 -3.49 -5.36
CA SER A 36 5.21 -2.34 -6.24
C SER A 36 6.56 -1.71 -6.56
N ILE A 37 7.46 -1.61 -5.57
CA ILE A 37 8.80 -1.06 -5.81
C ILE A 37 9.60 -2.00 -6.72
N VAL A 38 9.59 -3.31 -6.47
CA VAL A 38 10.43 -4.25 -7.22
C VAL A 38 9.88 -4.53 -8.62
N LEU A 39 8.56 -4.64 -8.77
CA LEU A 39 7.92 -5.09 -10.00
C LEU A 39 7.48 -3.97 -10.93
N TYR A 40 7.50 -2.70 -10.51
CA TYR A 40 7.00 -1.60 -11.35
C TYR A 40 7.72 -1.50 -12.70
N GLN A 41 9.07 -1.43 -12.71
CA GLN A 41 9.82 -1.41 -13.98
C GLN A 41 9.66 -2.69 -14.81
N PRO A 42 9.79 -3.91 -14.24
CA PRO A 42 9.51 -5.15 -14.97
C PRO A 42 8.13 -5.18 -15.62
N LEU A 43 7.09 -4.72 -14.92
CA LEU A 43 5.73 -4.63 -15.44
C LEU A 43 5.62 -3.63 -16.58
N LEU A 44 6.26 -2.46 -16.46
CA LEU A 44 6.26 -1.44 -17.50
C LEU A 44 6.92 -1.96 -18.79
N LEU A 45 7.99 -2.74 -18.64
CA LEU A 45 8.72 -3.35 -19.75
C LEU A 45 7.93 -4.53 -20.37
N ALA A 46 7.22 -5.31 -19.55
CA ALA A 46 6.29 -6.32 -20.02
C ALA A 46 5.12 -5.70 -20.81
N LEU A 47 4.56 -4.59 -20.34
CA LEU A 47 3.51 -3.84 -21.04
C LEU A 47 4.01 -3.24 -22.36
N TYR A 48 5.24 -2.73 -22.38
CA TYR A 48 5.86 -2.21 -23.59
C TYR A 48 6.03 -3.28 -24.67
N ASN A 49 6.44 -4.49 -24.28
CA ASN A 49 6.62 -5.62 -25.18
C ASN A 49 5.34 -6.44 -25.41
N LEU A 50 4.20 -6.00 -24.86
CA LEU A 50 2.94 -6.71 -24.99
C LEU A 50 2.47 -6.62 -26.44
N ASN A 51 2.62 -7.74 -27.14
CA ASN A 51 2.16 -7.91 -28.50
C ASN A 51 0.80 -8.60 -28.48
N PHE A 52 -0.23 -7.89 -28.92
CA PHE A 52 -1.55 -8.45 -29.09
C PHE A 52 -1.87 -8.52 -30.58
N LEU A 53 -2.05 -9.74 -31.10
CA LEU A 53 -2.40 -10.00 -32.51
C LEU A 53 -1.44 -9.34 -33.53
N GLY A 54 -0.14 -9.31 -33.23
CA GLY A 54 0.88 -8.73 -34.09
C GLY A 54 1.07 -7.21 -33.93
N GLN A 55 0.32 -6.57 -33.03
CA GLN A 55 0.43 -5.14 -32.74
C GLN A 55 0.95 -4.90 -31.32
N TYR A 56 1.89 -3.96 -31.20
CA TYR A 56 2.42 -3.49 -29.92
C TYR A 56 1.56 -2.33 -29.39
N VAL A 57 0.36 -2.66 -28.93
CA VAL A 57 -0.73 -1.71 -28.62
C VAL A 57 -0.31 -0.62 -27.63
N LEU A 58 0.51 -0.95 -26.64
CA LEU A 58 0.90 -0.03 -25.57
C LEU A 58 2.25 0.64 -25.79
N GLN A 59 3.00 0.22 -26.81
CA GLN A 59 4.38 0.66 -27.04
C GLN A 59 4.46 2.15 -27.36
N ASP A 60 3.58 2.65 -28.23
CA ASP A 60 3.53 4.07 -28.62
C ASP A 60 3.08 4.97 -27.45
N LEU A 61 2.15 4.50 -26.63
CA LEU A 61 1.67 5.24 -25.46
C LEU A 61 2.76 5.32 -24.38
N ILE A 62 3.48 4.22 -24.14
CA ILE A 62 4.57 4.18 -23.17
C ILE A 62 5.74 5.04 -23.67
N SER A 63 6.16 4.90 -24.93
CA SER A 63 7.30 5.64 -25.48
C SER A 63 7.10 7.16 -25.44
N LYS A 64 5.88 7.65 -25.70
CA LYS A 64 5.53 9.07 -25.61
C LYS A 64 5.52 9.62 -24.18
N ASN A 65 5.27 8.76 -23.19
CA ASN A 65 5.07 9.16 -21.79
C ASN A 65 6.13 8.61 -20.82
N VAL A 66 7.26 8.08 -21.32
CA VAL A 66 8.30 7.43 -20.50
C VAL A 66 8.74 8.32 -19.34
N HIS A 67 8.94 9.62 -19.58
CA HIS A 67 9.39 10.54 -18.55
C HIS A 67 8.43 10.61 -17.36
N TRP A 68 7.11 10.63 -17.63
CA TRP A 68 6.07 10.60 -16.59
C TRP A 68 5.96 9.23 -15.93
N LEU A 69 6.06 8.15 -16.71
CA LEU A 69 5.94 6.79 -16.24
C LEU A 69 7.08 6.40 -15.27
N ILE A 70 8.30 6.90 -15.47
CA ILE A 70 9.41 6.67 -14.54
C ILE A 70 9.08 7.18 -13.12
N TRP A 71 8.40 8.32 -13.00
CA TRP A 71 7.97 8.84 -11.69
C TRP A 71 6.96 7.95 -10.98
N GLY A 72 6.22 7.11 -11.72
CA GLY A 72 5.30 6.14 -11.15
C GLY A 72 5.99 5.14 -10.20
N GLN A 73 7.29 4.89 -10.37
CA GLN A 73 8.11 4.08 -9.47
C GLN A 73 8.08 4.60 -8.02
N LEU A 74 7.95 5.91 -7.83
CA LEU A 74 7.87 6.56 -6.52
C LEU A 74 6.42 6.85 -6.13
N VAL A 75 5.61 7.30 -7.08
CA VAL A 75 4.21 7.71 -6.82
C VAL A 75 3.35 6.51 -6.45
N VAL A 76 3.49 5.36 -7.12
CA VAL A 76 2.66 4.17 -6.87
C VAL A 76 2.84 3.61 -5.45
N PRO A 77 4.06 3.40 -4.94
CA PRO A 77 4.25 2.99 -3.55
C PRO A 77 3.67 3.98 -2.53
N ILE A 78 3.79 5.28 -2.79
CA ILE A 78 3.23 6.31 -1.89
C ILE A 78 1.70 6.22 -1.84
N ILE A 79 1.04 6.06 -2.99
CA ILE A 79 -0.41 5.86 -3.06
C ILE A 79 -0.81 4.60 -2.29
N ILE A 80 -0.10 3.49 -2.47
CA ILE A 80 -0.35 2.24 -1.74
C ILE A 80 -0.18 2.44 -0.24
N ALA A 81 0.86 3.15 0.20
CA ALA A 81 1.09 3.44 1.62
C ALA A 81 -0.04 4.30 2.21
N PHE A 82 -0.51 5.31 1.48
CA PHE A 82 -1.63 6.13 1.92
C PHE A 82 -2.93 5.32 2.01
N PHE A 83 -3.24 4.54 0.97
CA PHE A 83 -4.46 3.73 0.90
C PHE A 83 -4.48 2.62 1.95
N SER A 84 -3.33 1.99 2.19
CA SER A 84 -3.20 0.96 3.23
C SER A 84 -3.36 1.54 4.63
N TYR A 85 -2.85 2.75 4.88
CA TYR A 85 -3.06 3.44 6.14
C TYR A 85 -4.55 3.71 6.38
N THR A 86 -5.26 4.27 5.39
CA THR A 86 -6.70 4.56 5.52
C THR A 86 -7.51 3.30 5.74
N ASP A 87 -7.27 2.25 4.95
CA ASP A 87 -8.03 0.99 5.04
C ASP A 87 -7.79 0.26 6.37
N VAL A 88 -6.53 0.16 6.81
CA VAL A 88 -6.20 -0.47 8.11
C VAL A 88 -6.80 0.33 9.27
N SER A 89 -6.79 1.66 9.20
CA SER A 89 -7.39 2.52 10.23
C SER A 89 -8.91 2.36 10.29
N GLU A 90 -9.60 2.42 9.16
CA GLU A 90 -11.06 2.23 9.11
C GLU A 90 -11.45 0.84 9.62
N LYS A 91 -10.67 -0.18 9.27
CA LYS A 91 -10.91 -1.55 9.74
C LYS A 91 -10.71 -1.67 11.25
N HIS A 92 -9.71 -1.00 11.80
CA HIS A 92 -9.48 -0.95 13.24
C HIS A 92 -10.70 -0.32 13.94
N ASP A 93 -11.18 0.81 13.45
CA ASP A 93 -12.31 1.52 14.05
C ASP A 93 -13.61 0.70 13.95
N GLU A 94 -13.84 0.03 12.82
CA GLU A 94 -14.97 -0.89 12.65
C GLU A 94 -14.92 -2.04 13.67
N MET A 95 -13.75 -2.65 13.88
CA MET A 95 -13.59 -3.76 14.82
C MET A 95 -13.69 -3.32 16.27
N HIS A 96 -13.15 -2.14 16.60
CA HIS A 96 -13.26 -1.56 17.92
C HIS A 96 -14.73 -1.21 18.25
N MET A 97 -15.44 -0.57 17.31
CA MET A 97 -16.87 -0.26 17.47
C MET A 97 -17.71 -1.53 17.65
N LYS A 98 -17.41 -2.61 16.90
CA LYS A 98 -18.11 -3.90 17.06
C LYS A 98 -17.86 -4.57 18.41
N LYS A 99 -16.66 -4.42 18.98
CA LYS A 99 -16.27 -5.07 20.24
C LYS A 99 -16.69 -4.26 21.46
N TYR A 100 -16.59 -2.94 21.41
CA TYR A 100 -16.77 -2.05 22.58
C TYR A 100 -17.93 -1.07 22.47
N GLY A 101 -18.57 -0.95 21.31
CA GLY A 101 -19.69 -0.02 21.09
C GLY A 101 -19.28 1.46 21.07
N ASN A 102 -17.99 1.75 21.02
CA ASN A 102 -17.46 3.11 20.92
C ASN A 102 -16.29 3.19 19.93
N TYR A 103 -16.09 4.41 19.41
CA TYR A 103 -14.87 4.71 18.66
C TYR A 103 -13.67 4.71 19.60
N PRO A 104 -12.52 4.20 19.12
CA PRO A 104 -11.32 4.19 19.93
C PRO A 104 -10.84 5.62 20.19
N LYS A 105 -10.44 5.90 21.43
CA LYS A 105 -9.96 7.23 21.86
C LYS A 105 -8.52 7.45 21.41
N TRP A 106 -8.30 7.62 20.11
CA TRP A 106 -6.97 7.91 19.54
C TRP A 106 -6.63 9.41 19.47
N ILE A 107 -7.49 10.28 20.03
CA ILE A 107 -7.25 11.73 20.16
C ILE A 107 -6.63 12.01 21.52
#